data_AF-A0A1G8HJV9-F1
#
_entry.id   AF-A0A1G8HJV9-F1
#
_cell.length_a   1.000
_cell.length_b   1.000
_cell.length_c   1.000
_cell.angle_alpha   90.00
_cell.angle_beta   90.00
_cell.angle_gamma   90.00
#
_symmetry.space_group_name_H-M   'P 1'
#
loop_
_entity.id
_entity.type
_entity.pdbx_description
1 polymer ?
#
loop_
_entity_poly.entity_id
_entity_poly.type
_entity_poly.pdbx_seq_one_letter_code
_entity_poly.pdbx_strand_id
1 'polypeptide(L)'
;MYDYAIRFEQDDSAPGVAVFCRDLPELNSYGDDREHAIREAVDAIETTLSIYVKERRAIPQASDPEDGEHVVRLPAVTVAKIALWNEMIKRDMRKADLCRLLGIAQTQGDRLVDFLHNTQMEALESALAALHSEVRVTPPDPNWISLRYGGAQAGFYVGRLVDEFNRRGISEMPTGATKGNLDSVNQDSLDYLLRTRYARNPNTMQAVLEVYQQLEATGLFEYLPKEPGVRSAGVLRLV
;
A
#
# COMPACT_ATOMS: atom_id res chain seq x y z
N MET A 1 -1.79 9.92 -5.67
CA MET A 1 -2.35 8.63 -5.20
C MET A 1 -2.34 8.67 -3.66
N TYR A 2 -3.17 7.90 -2.97
CA TYR A 2 -3.22 7.90 -1.48
C TYR A 2 -2.83 6.53 -0.89
N ASP A 3 -1.98 5.80 -1.61
CA ASP A 3 -1.39 4.56 -1.15
C ASP A 3 -0.14 4.92 -0.34
N TYR A 4 -0.33 5.11 0.98
CA TYR A 4 0.72 5.65 1.85
C TYR A 4 1.78 4.59 2.19
N ALA A 5 3.05 4.99 2.15
CA ALA A 5 4.16 4.14 2.56
C ALA A 5 4.40 4.26 4.08
N ILE A 6 4.39 3.11 4.76
CA ILE A 6 4.74 3.00 6.18
C ILE A 6 6.13 2.39 6.35
N ARG A 7 6.84 2.82 7.38
CA ARG A 7 8.08 2.19 7.83
C ARG A 7 7.89 1.54 9.20
N PHE A 8 8.72 0.55 9.46
CA PHE A 8 8.74 -0.20 10.71
C PHE A 8 10.02 0.15 11.47
N GLU A 9 9.88 0.36 12.77
CA GLU A 9 11.01 0.48 13.68
C GLU A 9 10.83 -0.51 14.82
N GLN A 10 11.87 -1.27 15.12
CA GLN A 10 11.90 -2.22 16.23
C GLN A 10 13.09 -1.86 17.11
N ASP A 11 12.84 -1.74 18.41
CA ASP A 11 13.87 -1.51 19.43
C ASP A 11 14.14 -2.82 20.16
N ASP A 12 15.41 -3.18 20.35
CA ASP A 12 15.81 -4.35 21.13
C ASP A 12 15.34 -4.27 22.60
N SER A 13 15.03 -3.07 23.09
CA SER A 13 14.58 -2.82 24.46
C SER A 13 13.09 -3.09 24.71
N ALA A 14 12.28 -3.23 23.65
CA ALA A 14 10.84 -3.41 23.75
C ALA A 14 10.34 -4.50 22.78
N PRO A 15 9.38 -5.34 23.19
CA PRO A 15 8.73 -6.25 22.24
C PRO A 15 8.00 -5.45 21.15
N GLY A 16 7.80 -6.09 19.99
CA GLY A 16 6.99 -5.60 18.88
C GLY A 16 7.64 -4.60 17.94
N VAL A 17 6.80 -3.93 17.15
CA VAL A 17 7.17 -3.14 15.99
C VAL A 17 6.33 -1.87 15.93
N ALA A 18 6.98 -0.71 15.97
CA ALA A 18 6.36 0.59 15.78
C ALA A 18 6.17 0.89 14.29
N VAL A 19 5.11 1.63 13.97
CA VAL A 19 4.72 2.00 12.60
C VAL A 19 4.65 3.51 12.47
N PHE A 20 5.30 4.02 11.43
CA PHE A 20 5.33 5.45 11.10
C PHE A 20 5.06 5.67 9.61
N CYS A 21 4.59 6.86 9.25
CA CYS A 21 4.42 7.27 7.86
C CYS A 21 5.08 8.64 7.65
N ARG A 22 5.92 8.77 6.60
CA ARG A 22 6.56 10.05 6.26
C ARG A 22 5.54 11.10 5.82
N ASP A 23 4.55 10.67 5.03
CA ASP A 23 3.52 11.57 4.49
C ASP A 23 2.45 11.92 5.52
N LEU A 24 2.30 11.11 6.57
CA LEU A 24 1.39 11.36 7.70
C LEU A 24 2.19 11.36 9.01
N PRO A 25 2.91 12.45 9.36
CA PRO A 25 3.82 12.48 10.52
C PRO A 25 3.14 12.22 11.87
N GLU A 26 1.83 12.46 11.97
CA GLU A 26 1.04 12.18 13.17
C GLU A 26 0.71 10.69 13.34
N LEU A 27 0.93 9.88 12.30
CA LEU A 27 0.69 8.44 12.34
C LEU A 27 1.72 7.77 13.25
N ASN A 28 1.20 7.20 14.34
CA ASN A 28 1.93 6.36 15.26
C ASN A 28 1.06 5.14 15.56
N SER A 29 1.53 3.96 15.20
CA SER A 29 0.86 2.68 15.51
C SER A 29 1.88 1.64 15.94
N TYR A 30 1.41 0.46 16.33
CA TYR A 30 2.23 -0.60 16.87
C TYR A 30 1.60 -1.96 16.57
N GLY A 31 2.43 -2.98 16.39
CA GLY A 31 2.01 -4.38 16.37
C GLY A 31 3.01 -5.29 17.07
N ASP A 32 2.55 -6.46 17.53
CA ASP A 32 3.40 -7.46 18.19
C ASP A 32 4.47 -8.04 17.24
N ASP A 33 4.16 -8.03 15.95
CA ASP A 33 5.04 -8.40 14.85
C ASP A 33 4.68 -7.55 13.62
N ARG A 34 5.47 -7.70 12.54
CA ARG A 34 5.24 -6.98 11.28
C ARG A 34 3.87 -7.27 10.68
N GLU A 35 3.34 -8.48 10.85
CA GLU A 35 2.04 -8.86 10.31
C GLU A 35 0.91 -8.11 11.02
N HIS A 36 0.95 -8.09 12.35
CA HIS A 36 0.05 -7.33 13.18
C HIS A 36 0.14 -5.84 12.85
N ALA A 37 1.35 -5.29 12.78
CA ALA A 37 1.59 -3.89 12.43
C ALA A 37 0.99 -3.48 11.08
N ILE A 38 1.05 -4.35 10.06
CA ILE A 38 0.41 -4.11 8.75
C ILE A 38 -1.12 -4.13 8.85
N ARG A 39 -1.70 -5.02 9.66
CA ARG A 39 -3.16 -5.08 9.86
C ARG A 39 -3.69 -3.80 10.52
N GLU A 40 -2.98 -3.29 11.53
CA GLU A 40 -3.36 -2.08 12.24
C GLU A 40 -3.11 -0.79 11.42
N ALA A 41 -2.34 -0.88 10.33
CA ALA A 41 -1.92 0.31 9.59
C ALA A 41 -3.09 1.06 8.92
N VAL A 42 -4.10 0.35 8.41
CA VAL A 42 -5.27 1.00 7.77
C VAL A 42 -6.03 1.82 8.82
N ASP A 43 -6.38 1.21 9.96
CA ASP A 43 -7.10 1.86 11.05
C ASP A 43 -6.29 3.04 11.63
N ALA A 44 -4.97 2.89 11.73
CA ALA A 44 -4.07 3.96 12.15
C ALA A 44 -4.06 5.14 11.16
N ILE A 45 -4.05 4.86 9.85
CA ILE A 45 -4.18 5.90 8.82
C ILE A 45 -5.52 6.61 8.96
N GLU A 46 -6.65 5.90 9.04
CA GLU A 46 -7.98 6.53 9.17
C GLU A 46 -8.12 7.39 10.43
N THR A 47 -7.55 6.92 11.55
CA THR A 47 -7.46 7.70 12.79
C THR A 47 -6.62 8.95 12.58
N THR A 48 -5.48 8.84 11.90
CA THR A 48 -4.60 9.97 11.60
C THR A 48 -5.29 10.99 10.68
N LEU A 49 -6.01 10.55 9.65
CA LEU A 49 -6.75 11.43 8.74
C LEU A 49 -7.82 12.26 9.48
N SER A 50 -8.39 11.73 10.57
CA SER A 50 -9.32 12.48 11.42
C SER A 50 -8.65 13.68 12.12
N ILE A 51 -7.35 13.64 12.37
CA ILE A 51 -6.57 14.77 12.91
C ILE A 51 -6.54 15.91 11.87
N TYR A 52 -6.28 15.58 10.60
CA TYR A 52 -6.30 16.56 9.50
C TYR A 52 -7.66 17.25 9.37
N VAL A 53 -8.75 16.49 9.54
CA VAL A 53 -10.11 17.05 9.56
C VAL A 53 -10.31 18.00 10.73
N LYS A 54 -9.93 17.59 11.93
CA LYS A 54 -10.06 18.37 13.17
C LYS A 54 -9.26 19.68 13.10
N GLU A 55 -8.06 19.63 12.54
CA GLU A 55 -7.16 20.79 12.41
C GLU A 55 -7.41 21.62 11.16
N ARG A 56 -8.38 21.22 10.33
CA ARG A 56 -8.69 21.88 9.05
C ARG A 56 -7.48 21.97 8.11
N ARG A 57 -6.72 20.88 8.01
CA ARG A 57 -5.57 20.75 7.11
C ARG A 57 -5.95 19.95 5.86
N ALA A 58 -5.37 20.31 4.72
CA ALA A 58 -5.42 19.43 3.55
C ALA A 58 -4.67 18.13 3.86
N ILE A 59 -5.24 17.01 3.43
CA ILE A 59 -4.62 15.70 3.53
C ILE A 59 -3.58 15.57 2.40
N PRO A 60 -2.31 15.24 2.70
CA PRO A 60 -1.24 15.18 1.71
C PRO A 60 -1.44 14.04 0.70
N GLN A 61 -0.80 14.12 -0.46
CA GLN A 61 -0.68 12.96 -1.35
C GLN A 61 0.37 12.00 -0.77
N ALA A 62 0.26 10.71 -1.11
CA ALA A 62 1.33 9.77 -0.85
C ALA A 62 2.54 10.07 -1.77
N SER A 63 3.74 10.00 -1.19
CA SER A 63 5.00 9.98 -1.93
C SER A 63 5.31 8.58 -2.47
N ASP A 64 6.23 8.51 -3.43
CA ASP A 64 6.72 7.21 -3.91
C ASP A 64 7.40 6.45 -2.76
N PRO A 65 7.19 5.13 -2.63
CA PRO A 65 7.75 4.36 -1.53
C PRO A 65 9.28 4.23 -1.63
N GLU A 66 9.94 4.36 -0.48
CA GLU A 66 11.38 4.19 -0.31
C GLU A 66 11.76 2.75 0.10
N ASP A 67 13.06 2.48 0.21
CA ASP A 67 13.53 1.15 0.59
C ASP A 67 13.15 0.80 2.03
N GLY A 68 12.68 -0.44 2.21
CA GLY A 68 12.22 -0.92 3.52
C GLY A 68 10.79 -0.49 3.90
N GLU A 69 10.17 0.42 3.14
CA GLU A 69 8.78 0.81 3.37
C GLU A 69 7.78 -0.24 2.82
N HIS A 70 6.59 -0.25 3.40
CA HIS A 70 5.45 -1.05 2.98
C HIS A 70 4.30 -0.14 2.56
N VAL A 71 3.72 -0.38 1.39
CA VAL A 71 2.63 0.43 0.86
C VAL A 71 1.30 -0.07 1.43
N VAL A 72 0.53 0.83 2.03
CA VAL A 72 -0.82 0.57 2.52
C VAL A 72 -1.83 1.15 1.53
N ARG A 73 -2.57 0.27 0.87
CA ARG A 73 -3.66 0.60 -0.04
C ARG A 73 -4.94 0.86 0.74
N LEU A 74 -5.51 2.04 0.57
CA LEU A 74 -6.69 2.44 1.31
C LEU A 74 -7.98 1.92 0.64
N PRO A 75 -9.04 1.65 1.43
CA PRO A 75 -10.37 1.41 0.89
C PRO A 75 -10.83 2.58 0.00
N ALA A 76 -11.58 2.28 -1.06
CA ALA A 76 -12.08 3.30 -1.98
C ALA A 76 -12.93 4.38 -1.29
N VAL A 77 -13.72 4.00 -0.27
CA VAL A 77 -14.51 4.92 0.56
C VAL A 77 -13.60 5.92 1.28
N THR A 78 -12.50 5.45 1.85
CA THR A 78 -11.49 6.28 2.53
C THR A 78 -10.88 7.26 1.55
N VAL A 79 -10.46 6.81 0.36
CA VAL A 79 -9.93 7.67 -0.70
C VAL A 79 -10.96 8.73 -1.16
N ALA A 80 -12.22 8.34 -1.32
CA ALA A 80 -13.30 9.27 -1.71
C ALA A 80 -13.54 10.34 -0.63
N LYS A 81 -13.45 9.99 0.66
CA LYS A 81 -13.50 10.98 1.76
C LYS A 81 -12.31 11.93 1.73
N ILE A 82 -11.10 11.44 1.45
CA ILE A 82 -9.92 12.31 1.28
C ILE A 82 -10.16 13.31 0.14
N ALA A 83 -10.66 12.83 -1.00
CA ALA A 83 -10.97 13.68 -2.15
C ALA A 83 -12.02 14.75 -1.79
N LEU A 84 -13.12 14.35 -1.15
CA LEU A 84 -14.17 15.26 -0.70
C LEU A 84 -13.62 16.34 0.25
N TRP A 85 -12.86 15.93 1.25
CA TRP A 85 -12.26 16.83 2.22
C TRP A 85 -11.29 17.82 1.57
N ASN A 86 -10.40 17.34 0.73
CA ASN A 86 -9.43 18.19 0.03
C ASN A 86 -10.11 19.19 -0.92
N GLU A 87 -11.20 18.79 -1.60
CA GLU A 87 -11.99 19.73 -2.40
C GLU A 87 -12.69 20.79 -1.55
N MET A 88 -13.21 20.43 -0.37
CA MET A 88 -13.75 21.41 0.58
C MET A 88 -12.67 22.40 1.04
N ILE A 89 -11.47 21.92 1.40
CA ILE A 89 -10.36 22.77 1.84
C ILE A 89 -9.91 23.72 0.74
N LYS A 90 -9.77 23.24 -0.51
CA LYS A 90 -9.43 24.08 -1.67
C LYS A 90 -10.41 25.24 -1.89
N ARG A 91 -11.68 25.06 -1.51
CA ARG A 91 -12.76 26.05 -1.67
C ARG A 91 -13.03 26.86 -0.39
N ASP A 92 -12.22 26.67 0.64
CA ASP A 92 -12.44 27.21 2.00
C ASP A 92 -13.84 26.88 2.58
N MET A 93 -14.42 25.75 2.22
CA MET A 93 -15.74 25.33 2.73
C MET A 93 -15.65 24.76 4.14
N ARG A 94 -16.62 25.09 5.00
CA ARG A 94 -16.84 24.42 6.30
C ARG A 94 -17.81 23.25 6.12
N LYS A 95 -17.89 22.36 7.12
CA LYS A 95 -18.88 21.26 7.12
C LYS A 95 -20.32 21.77 6.97
N ALA A 96 -20.64 22.90 7.60
CA ALA A 96 -21.95 23.54 7.47
C ALA A 96 -22.26 24.01 6.04
N ASP A 97 -21.24 24.41 5.26
CA ASP A 97 -21.41 24.81 3.87
C ASP A 97 -21.70 23.59 2.99
N LEU A 98 -21.02 22.47 3.23
CA LEU A 98 -21.34 21.20 2.61
C LEU A 98 -22.79 20.79 2.92
N CYS A 99 -23.22 20.87 4.18
CA CYS A 99 -24.59 20.53 4.57
C CYS A 99 -25.62 21.40 3.85
N ARG A 100 -25.38 22.70 3.77
CA ARG A 100 -26.27 23.65 3.06
C ARG A 100 -26.31 23.37 1.56
N LEU A 101 -25.17 23.09 0.95
CA LEU A 101 -25.06 22.76 -0.47
C LEU A 101 -25.86 21.49 -0.82
N LEU A 102 -25.81 20.48 0.06
CA LEU A 102 -26.50 19.21 -0.13
C LEU A 102 -27.95 19.20 0.37
N GLY A 103 -28.37 20.21 1.14
CA GLY A 103 -29.69 20.24 1.78
C GLY A 103 -29.87 19.16 2.85
N ILE A 104 -28.80 18.77 3.55
CA ILE A 104 -28.78 17.69 4.54
C ILE A 104 -28.58 18.19 5.97
N ALA A 105 -28.90 17.34 6.95
CA ALA A 105 -28.66 17.64 8.35
C ALA A 105 -27.16 17.64 8.70
N GLN A 106 -26.76 18.42 9.72
CA GLN A 106 -25.36 18.51 10.17
C GLN A 106 -24.76 17.13 10.50
N THR A 107 -25.53 16.27 11.16
CA THR A 107 -25.11 14.90 11.52
C THR A 107 -24.81 14.02 10.30
N GLN A 108 -25.50 14.24 9.17
CA GLN A 108 -25.23 13.53 7.93
C GLN A 108 -23.97 14.08 7.26
N GLY A 109 -23.81 15.41 7.22
CA GLY A 109 -22.63 16.04 6.64
C GLY A 109 -21.34 15.76 7.42
N ASP A 110 -21.41 15.67 8.75
CA ASP A 110 -20.26 15.33 9.59
C ASP A 110 -19.70 13.93 9.24
N ARG A 111 -20.59 12.95 8.98
CA ARG A 111 -20.24 11.57 8.62
C ARG A 111 -19.58 11.44 7.24
N LEU A 112 -19.83 12.39 6.33
CA LEU A 112 -19.20 12.39 5.01
C LEU A 112 -17.69 12.64 5.08
N VAL A 113 -17.23 13.31 6.14
CA VAL A 113 -15.81 13.66 6.35
C VAL A 113 -15.27 13.13 7.68
N ASP A 114 -15.96 12.18 8.28
CA ASP A 114 -15.49 11.43 9.45
C ASP A 114 -14.87 10.14 8.95
N PHE A 115 -13.55 9.98 9.11
CA PHE A 115 -12.82 8.82 8.62
C PHE A 115 -13.13 7.55 9.42
N LEU A 116 -13.60 7.67 10.66
CA LEU A 116 -13.92 6.54 11.54
C LEU A 116 -15.38 6.05 11.42
N HIS A 117 -16.17 6.71 10.56
CA HIS A 117 -17.57 6.36 10.33
C HIS A 117 -17.76 5.61 9.02
N ASN A 118 -18.50 4.49 9.00
CA ASN A 118 -18.83 3.82 7.74
C ASN A 118 -19.84 4.63 6.91
N THR A 119 -19.44 5.09 5.72
CA THR A 119 -20.26 5.94 4.86
C THR A 119 -20.48 5.23 3.52
N GLN A 120 -21.73 5.20 3.07
CA GLN A 120 -22.10 4.59 1.79
C GLN A 120 -21.48 5.37 0.62
N MET A 121 -21.02 4.67 -0.40
CA MET A 121 -20.30 5.28 -1.52
C MET A 121 -21.19 6.29 -2.27
N GLU A 122 -22.48 5.98 -2.43
CA GLU A 122 -23.46 6.81 -3.14
C GLU A 122 -23.60 8.20 -2.50
N ALA A 123 -23.44 8.29 -1.17
CA ALA A 123 -23.47 9.56 -0.44
C ALA A 123 -22.21 10.39 -0.73
N LEU A 124 -21.05 9.75 -0.86
CA LEU A 124 -19.79 10.41 -1.21
C LEU A 124 -19.79 10.86 -2.67
N GLU A 125 -20.28 10.03 -3.59
CA GLU A 125 -20.45 10.39 -5.00
C GLU A 125 -21.37 11.60 -5.16
N SER A 126 -22.51 11.61 -4.46
CA SER A 126 -23.43 12.75 -4.46
C SER A 126 -22.78 14.04 -3.93
N ALA A 127 -22.00 13.92 -2.85
CA ALA A 127 -21.28 15.04 -2.26
C ALA A 127 -20.20 15.59 -3.19
N LEU A 128 -19.40 14.71 -3.80
CA LEU A 128 -18.38 15.07 -4.78
C LEU A 128 -19.01 15.70 -6.04
N ALA A 129 -20.12 15.16 -6.53
CA ALA A 129 -20.83 15.69 -7.69
C ALA A 129 -21.38 17.10 -7.45
N ALA A 130 -21.90 17.38 -6.24
CA ALA A 130 -22.30 18.74 -5.85
C ALA A 130 -21.11 19.72 -5.82
N LEU A 131 -19.89 19.19 -5.67
CA LEU A 131 -18.64 19.92 -5.81
C LEU A 131 -18.03 19.81 -7.23
N HIS A 132 -18.76 19.36 -8.26
CA HIS A 132 -18.21 19.19 -9.61
C HIS A 132 -16.96 18.29 -9.68
N SER A 133 -16.88 17.31 -8.77
CA SER A 133 -15.88 16.25 -8.76
C SER A 133 -16.58 14.91 -8.95
N GLU A 134 -15.89 13.92 -9.52
CA GLU A 134 -16.47 12.62 -9.84
C GLU A 134 -15.55 11.50 -9.36
N VAL A 135 -16.16 10.36 -9.00
CA VAL A 135 -15.44 9.13 -8.70
C VAL A 135 -15.26 8.36 -9.99
N ARG A 136 -14.01 7.96 -10.29
CA ARG A 136 -13.68 7.11 -11.43
C ARG A 136 -12.97 5.86 -10.94
N VAL A 137 -13.32 4.73 -11.54
CA VAL A 137 -12.62 3.46 -11.34
C VAL A 137 -11.66 3.26 -12.51
N THR A 138 -10.41 2.95 -12.19
CA THR A 138 -9.38 2.57 -13.16
C THR A 138 -8.95 1.12 -12.91
N PRO A 139 -8.39 0.43 -13.92
CA PRO A 139 -7.64 -0.79 -13.67
C PRO A 139 -6.53 -0.55 -12.63
N PRO A 140 -6.04 -1.62 -11.96
CA PRO A 140 -4.87 -1.53 -11.11
C PRO A 140 -3.68 -0.90 -11.83
N ASP A 141 -2.82 -0.21 -11.09
CA ASP A 141 -1.56 0.31 -11.63
C ASP A 141 -0.75 -0.86 -12.21
N PRO A 142 -0.35 -0.81 -13.51
CA PRO A 142 0.41 -1.90 -14.13
C PRO A 142 1.77 -2.13 -13.47
N ASN A 143 2.29 -1.14 -12.75
CA ASN A 143 3.54 -1.24 -12.00
C ASN A 143 3.36 -1.89 -10.62
N TRP A 144 2.12 -2.14 -10.18
CA TRP A 144 1.85 -2.81 -8.91
C TRP A 144 1.88 -4.34 -9.07
N ILE A 145 2.79 -4.99 -8.35
CA ILE A 145 2.92 -6.45 -8.33
C ILE A 145 2.19 -6.99 -7.11
N SER A 146 1.11 -7.73 -7.35
CA SER A 146 0.31 -8.33 -6.27
C SER A 146 0.87 -9.67 -5.84
N LEU A 147 0.98 -9.87 -4.52
CA LEU A 147 1.46 -11.10 -3.89
C LEU A 147 0.30 -11.92 -3.36
N ARG A 148 -0.06 -12.97 -4.10
CA ARG A 148 -1.26 -13.80 -3.87
C ARG A 148 -1.44 -14.28 -2.43
N TYR A 149 -0.35 -14.65 -1.77
CA TYR A 149 -0.40 -15.28 -0.45
C TYR A 149 -0.22 -14.31 0.72
N GLY A 150 -0.04 -13.02 0.46
CA GLY A 150 0.14 -12.04 1.53
C GLY A 150 -1.14 -11.29 1.94
N GLY A 151 -2.27 -11.52 1.28
CA GLY A 151 -3.54 -10.84 1.59
C GLY A 151 -3.72 -9.50 0.86
N ALA A 152 -4.71 -8.70 1.28
CA ALA A 152 -5.17 -7.52 0.55
C ALA A 152 -4.11 -6.40 0.41
N GLN A 153 -3.17 -6.32 1.35
CA GLN A 153 -2.09 -5.32 1.36
C GLN A 153 -0.77 -5.86 0.79
N ALA A 154 -0.75 -7.09 0.28
CA ALA A 154 0.50 -7.70 -0.15
C ALA A 154 0.80 -7.39 -1.61
N GLY A 155 1.79 -6.55 -1.79
CA GLY A 155 2.35 -6.20 -3.07
C GLY A 155 3.40 -5.12 -2.93
N PHE A 156 3.92 -4.70 -4.07
CA PHE A 156 4.93 -3.65 -4.16
C PHE A 156 4.93 -3.07 -5.57
N TYR A 157 5.44 -1.84 -5.71
CA TYR A 157 5.72 -1.28 -7.02
C TYR A 157 6.99 -1.87 -7.62
N VAL A 158 6.92 -2.32 -8.87
CA VAL A 158 8.02 -2.96 -9.61
C VAL A 158 9.31 -2.13 -9.60
N GLY A 159 9.21 -0.79 -9.54
CA GLY A 159 10.35 0.11 -9.38
C GLY A 159 11.22 -0.23 -8.16
N ARG A 160 10.64 -0.72 -7.05
CA ARG A 160 11.40 -1.17 -5.87
C ARG A 160 12.30 -2.37 -6.17
N LEU A 161 11.87 -3.25 -7.07
CA LEU A 161 12.68 -4.39 -7.49
C LEU A 161 13.77 -3.94 -8.47
N VAL A 162 13.48 -2.99 -9.36
CA VAL A 162 14.49 -2.37 -10.24
C VAL A 162 15.58 -1.67 -9.42
N ASP A 163 15.18 -0.89 -8.41
CA ASP A 163 16.10 -0.24 -7.46
C ASP A 163 17.01 -1.26 -6.78
N GLU A 164 16.48 -2.42 -6.38
CA GLU A 164 17.27 -3.47 -5.77
C GLU A 164 18.30 -4.08 -6.73
N PHE A 165 17.91 -4.34 -7.98
CA PHE A 165 18.84 -4.85 -8.99
C PHE A 165 19.99 -3.86 -9.21
N ASN A 166 19.65 -2.57 -9.36
CA ASN A 166 20.61 -1.48 -9.52
C ASN A 166 21.53 -1.37 -8.29
N ARG A 167 20.98 -1.44 -7.08
CA ARG A 167 21.73 -1.38 -5.81
C ARG A 167 22.72 -2.54 -5.67
N ARG A 168 22.35 -3.74 -6.10
CA ARG A 168 23.21 -4.93 -6.09
C ARG A 168 24.19 -4.97 -7.26
N GLY A 169 24.00 -4.15 -8.29
CA GLY A 169 24.79 -4.18 -9.53
C GLY A 169 24.59 -5.48 -10.33
N ILE A 170 23.39 -6.05 -10.30
CA ILE A 170 23.06 -7.31 -10.99
C ILE A 170 22.03 -7.07 -12.09
N SER A 171 22.11 -7.87 -13.16
CA SER A 171 21.08 -7.93 -14.22
C SER A 171 20.19 -9.17 -14.10
N GLU A 172 20.59 -10.15 -13.29
CA GLU A 172 19.92 -11.43 -13.14
C GLU A 172 19.84 -11.84 -11.66
N MET A 173 18.69 -12.39 -11.26
CA MET A 173 18.45 -12.89 -9.91
C MET A 173 17.84 -14.29 -9.97
N PRO A 174 18.38 -15.28 -9.25
CA PRO A 174 17.74 -16.59 -9.18
C PRO A 174 16.36 -16.46 -8.53
N THR A 175 15.35 -17.17 -9.05
CA THR A 175 14.00 -17.08 -8.46
C THR A 175 13.94 -17.72 -7.09
N GLY A 176 14.63 -18.84 -6.88
CA GLY A 176 14.77 -19.50 -5.57
C GLY A 176 13.49 -20.08 -5.00
N ALA A 177 12.44 -20.26 -5.81
CA ALA A 177 11.12 -20.74 -5.43
C ALA A 177 11.16 -22.13 -4.74
N THR A 178 11.36 -22.11 -3.42
CA THR A 178 11.60 -23.30 -2.60
C THR A 178 10.48 -23.43 -1.59
N LYS A 179 9.75 -24.55 -1.61
CA LYS A 179 8.75 -24.83 -0.57
C LYS A 179 9.47 -25.09 0.74
N GLY A 180 9.15 -24.34 1.78
CA GLY A 180 9.78 -24.46 3.09
C GLY A 180 9.92 -23.13 3.81
N ASN A 181 10.59 -23.21 4.96
CA ASN A 181 10.85 -22.06 5.82
C ASN A 181 11.84 -21.10 5.17
N LEU A 182 11.80 -19.83 5.58
CA LEU A 182 12.67 -18.78 5.05
C LEU A 182 14.16 -19.18 5.11
N ASP A 183 14.58 -19.84 6.19
CA ASP A 183 15.98 -20.26 6.42
C ASP A 183 16.51 -21.25 5.38
N SER A 184 15.62 -21.95 4.67
CA SER A 184 15.98 -22.87 3.59
C SER A 184 16.03 -22.21 2.21
N VAL A 185 15.63 -20.95 2.10
CA VAL A 185 15.56 -20.22 0.83
C VAL A 185 16.89 -19.50 0.59
N ASN A 186 17.37 -19.54 -0.66
CA ASN A 186 18.60 -18.83 -1.05
C ASN A 186 18.46 -17.32 -0.80
N GLN A 187 19.33 -16.74 0.03
CA GLN A 187 19.30 -15.33 0.41
C GLN A 187 19.46 -14.36 -0.78
N ASP A 188 20.12 -14.80 -1.84
CA ASP A 188 20.31 -14.03 -3.07
C ASP A 188 19.16 -14.16 -4.07
N SER A 189 18.08 -14.86 -3.69
CA SER A 189 16.95 -15.12 -4.57
C SER A 189 15.80 -14.12 -4.45
N LEU A 190 15.02 -14.03 -5.52
CA LEU A 190 13.78 -13.27 -5.56
C LEU A 190 12.80 -13.72 -4.47
N ASP A 191 12.64 -15.04 -4.27
CA ASP A 191 11.72 -15.57 -3.26
C ASP A 191 12.11 -15.11 -1.85
N TYR A 192 13.40 -15.13 -1.52
CA TYR A 192 13.88 -14.64 -0.23
C TYR A 192 13.61 -13.14 -0.05
N LEU A 193 13.89 -12.34 -1.09
CA LEU A 193 13.61 -10.91 -1.07
C LEU A 193 12.12 -10.62 -0.85
N LEU A 194 11.25 -11.28 -1.61
CA LEU A 194 9.81 -11.07 -1.51
C LEU A 194 9.26 -11.52 -0.14
N ARG A 195 9.76 -12.63 0.39
CA ARG A 195 9.39 -13.15 1.72
C ARG A 195 9.81 -12.23 2.86
N THR A 196 10.99 -11.66 2.79
CA THR A 196 11.52 -10.79 3.85
C THR A 196 10.91 -9.39 3.82
N ARG A 197 10.60 -8.87 2.64
CA ARG A 197 10.14 -7.49 2.47
C ARG A 197 8.63 -7.33 2.42
N TYR A 198 7.91 -8.26 1.78
CA TYR A 198 6.53 -8.02 1.39
C TYR A 198 5.56 -9.13 1.80
N ALA A 199 6.06 -10.32 2.14
CA ALA A 199 5.19 -11.40 2.58
C ALA A 199 4.61 -11.12 3.97
N ARG A 200 3.31 -11.41 4.09
CA ARG A 200 2.60 -11.47 5.37
C ARG A 200 3.28 -12.46 6.33
N ASN A 201 3.61 -13.65 5.83
CA ASN A 201 4.33 -14.68 6.57
C ASN A 201 5.61 -15.04 5.80
N PRO A 202 6.81 -14.84 6.38
CA PRO A 202 8.07 -15.11 5.69
C PRO A 202 8.28 -16.57 5.27
N ASN A 203 7.56 -17.52 5.86
CA ASN A 203 7.60 -18.94 5.48
C ASN A 203 6.67 -19.26 4.30
N THR A 204 6.06 -18.26 3.68
CA THR A 204 5.16 -18.43 2.52
C THR A 204 5.84 -18.02 1.24
N MET A 205 5.99 -18.97 0.31
CA MET A 205 6.55 -18.73 -1.03
C MET A 205 5.81 -17.62 -1.77
N GLN A 206 6.58 -16.66 -2.30
CA GLN A 206 6.06 -15.51 -3.04
C GLN A 206 6.51 -15.51 -4.49
N ALA A 207 7.70 -16.03 -4.80
CA ALA A 207 8.18 -16.16 -6.17
C ALA A 207 7.42 -17.31 -6.87
N VAL A 208 6.23 -16.99 -7.37
CA VAL A 208 5.33 -17.91 -8.08
C VAL A 208 5.04 -17.41 -9.49
N LEU A 209 4.50 -18.29 -10.32
CA LEU A 209 4.30 -18.03 -11.75
C LEU A 209 3.52 -16.73 -12.01
N GLU A 210 2.50 -16.46 -11.20
CA GLU A 210 1.68 -15.24 -11.32
C GLU A 210 2.46 -13.96 -10.99
N VAL A 211 3.46 -14.03 -10.12
CA VAL A 211 4.35 -12.89 -9.85
C VAL A 211 5.28 -12.66 -11.03
N TYR A 212 5.82 -13.73 -11.63
CA TYR A 212 6.65 -13.61 -12.83
C TYR A 212 5.87 -13.01 -14.00
N GLN A 213 4.64 -13.49 -14.24
CA GLN A 213 3.78 -12.97 -15.30
C GLN A 213 3.45 -11.49 -15.12
N GLN A 214 3.20 -11.04 -13.89
CA GLN A 214 2.99 -9.62 -13.61
C GLN A 214 4.26 -8.81 -13.87
N LEU A 215 5.42 -9.31 -13.44
CA LEU A 215 6.71 -8.67 -13.69
C LEU A 215 7.02 -8.57 -15.19
N GLU A 216 6.78 -9.63 -15.96
CA GLU A 216 6.93 -9.62 -17.42
C GLU A 216 5.95 -8.67 -18.11
N ALA A 217 4.71 -8.58 -17.61
CA ALA A 217 3.71 -7.65 -18.13
C ALA A 217 4.09 -6.16 -17.97
N THR A 218 5.01 -5.84 -17.05
CA THR A 218 5.57 -4.47 -16.94
C THR A 218 6.52 -4.13 -18.08
N GLY A 219 7.05 -5.13 -18.80
CA GLY A 219 8.09 -4.98 -19.81
C GLY A 219 9.50 -4.72 -19.26
N LEU A 220 9.67 -4.67 -17.93
CA LEU A 220 10.96 -4.40 -17.27
C LEU A 220 11.74 -5.69 -16.98
N PHE A 221 11.06 -6.82 -16.90
CA PHE A 221 11.68 -8.10 -16.54
C PHE A 221 11.32 -9.21 -17.52
N GLU A 222 12.22 -10.18 -17.64
CA GLU A 222 12.04 -11.43 -18.37
C GLU A 222 12.24 -12.61 -17.41
N TYR A 223 11.31 -13.57 -17.37
CA TYR A 223 11.47 -14.78 -16.57
C TYR A 223 12.00 -15.94 -17.43
N LEU A 224 13.18 -16.43 -17.08
CA LEU A 224 13.82 -17.59 -17.68
C LEU A 224 13.52 -18.82 -16.82
N PRO A 225 12.65 -19.74 -17.27
CA PRO A 225 12.28 -20.90 -16.48
C PRO A 225 13.47 -21.85 -16.31
N LYS A 226 13.43 -22.61 -15.22
CA LYS A 226 14.39 -23.68 -14.95
C LYS A 226 14.39 -24.71 -16.09
N GLU A 227 15.57 -25.01 -16.63
CA GLU A 227 15.73 -26.07 -17.63
C GLU A 227 15.45 -27.45 -17.04
N PRO A 228 14.67 -28.31 -17.73
CA PRO A 228 14.45 -29.69 -17.31
C PRO A 228 15.76 -30.46 -17.18
N GLY A 229 16.02 -31.05 -16.01
CA GLY A 229 17.21 -31.86 -15.75
C GLY A 229 18.45 -31.09 -15.26
N VAL A 230 18.42 -29.76 -15.23
CA VAL A 230 19.51 -28.93 -14.68
C VAL A 230 19.23 -28.60 -13.21
N ARG A 231 20.27 -28.50 -12.37
CA ARG A 231 20.11 -28.18 -10.94
C ARG A 231 19.86 -26.69 -10.66
N SER A 232 20.18 -25.80 -11.61
CA SER A 232 19.99 -24.35 -11.45
C SER A 232 18.51 -23.98 -11.26
N ALA A 233 18.27 -22.90 -10.52
CA ALA A 233 16.94 -22.31 -10.42
C ALA A 233 16.57 -21.58 -11.73
N GLY A 234 15.29 -21.26 -11.91
CA GLY A 234 14.91 -20.25 -12.90
C GLY A 234 15.50 -18.88 -12.52
N VAL A 235 15.53 -17.96 -13.47
CA VAL A 235 16.17 -16.65 -13.31
C VAL A 235 15.19 -15.56 -13.72
N LEU A 236 15.13 -14.49 -12.95
CA LEU A 236 14.49 -13.24 -13.36
C LEU A 236 15.58 -12.29 -13.87
N ARG A 237 15.44 -11.78 -15.08
CA ARG A 237 16.37 -10.85 -15.72
C ARG A 237 15.74 -9.47 -15.84
N LEU A 238 16.49 -8.42 -15.48
CA LEU A 238 16.14 -7.03 -15.76
C LEU A 238 16.50 -6.71 -17.23
N VAL A 239 15.56 -6.15 -17.98
CA VAL A 239 15.67 -5.87 -19.43
C VAL A 239 16.08 -4.43 -19.69
#